data_AF-A0A7J7MAZ4-F1
#
_entry.id   AF-A0A7J7MAZ4-F1
#
_cell.length_a   1.000
_cell.length_b   1.000
_cell.length_c   1.000
_cell.angle_alpha   90.00
_cell.angle_beta   90.00
_cell.angle_gamma   90.00
#
_symmetry.space_group_name_H-M   'P 1'
#
loop_
_entity.id
_entity.type
_entity.pdbx_description
1 polymer ?
#
loop_
_entity_poly.entity_id
_entity_poly.type
_entity_poly.pdbx_seq_one_letter_code
_entity_poly.pdbx_strand_id
1 'polypeptide(L)'
;IIVSDLIHQISRSKTFTYDDVVKKVARQIGLDDPTKIRLTSHNCYSQGVEHLSDMLVHYNQMSDILYYEVLDIPLPELQGFTILKVAFHHSTKDA
;
A
#
# COMPACT_ATOMS: atom_id res chain seq x y z
N ILE A 1 14.12 -1.24 -12.55
CA ILE A 1 13.83 -1.50 -13.99
C ILE A 1 12.54 -2.34 -14.12
N ILE A 2 12.43 -3.51 -13.47
CA ILE A 2 11.29 -4.44 -13.65
C ILE A 2 9.93 -3.91 -13.15
N VAL A 3 9.90 -3.12 -12.06
CA VAL A 3 8.64 -2.57 -11.52
C VAL A 3 8.02 -1.52 -12.46
N SER A 4 8.86 -0.79 -13.21
CA SER A 4 8.39 0.23 -14.16
C SER A 4 7.68 -0.41 -15.37
N ASP A 5 8.17 -1.55 -15.87
CA ASP A 5 7.54 -2.28 -16.98
C ASP A 5 6.16 -2.83 -16.58
N LEU A 6 6.03 -3.33 -15.35
CA LEU A 6 4.74 -3.80 -14.83
C LEU A 6 3.73 -2.64 -14.74
N ILE A 7 4.16 -1.47 -14.27
CA ILE A 7 3.29 -0.30 -14.18
C ILE A 7 2.92 0.24 -15.56
N HIS A 8 3.83 0.23 -16.54
CA HIS A 8 3.52 0.60 -17.92
C HIS A 8 2.42 -0.30 -18.53
N GLN A 9 2.42 -1.59 -18.19
CA GLN A 9 1.34 -2.51 -18.57
C GLN A 9 0.03 -2.20 -17.85
N ILE A 10 0.08 -1.86 -16.56
CA ILE A 10 -1.09 -1.47 -15.76
C ILE A 10 -1.71 -0.17 -16.30
N SER A 11 -0.89 0.86 -16.51
CA SER A 11 -1.29 2.15 -17.07
C SER A 11 -1.98 2.00 -18.44
N ARG A 12 -1.44 1.13 -19.30
CA ARG A 12 -2.03 0.85 -20.63
C ARG A 12 -3.27 -0.03 -20.61
N SER A 13 -3.47 -0.84 -19.57
CA SER A 13 -4.63 -1.72 -19.48
C SER A 13 -5.46 -1.37 -18.25
N LYS A 14 -6.58 -0.68 -18.50
CA LYS A 14 -7.58 -0.28 -17.49
C LYS A 14 -8.29 -1.48 -16.79
N THR A 15 -7.70 -2.66 -16.83
CA THR A 15 -8.29 -3.93 -16.41
C THR A 15 -7.60 -4.55 -15.21
N PHE A 16 -6.44 -4.03 -14.78
CA PHE A 16 -5.75 -4.57 -13.60
C PHE A 16 -6.41 -4.10 -12.31
N THR A 17 -6.74 -5.06 -11.45
CA THR A 17 -7.21 -4.80 -10.10
C THR A 17 -6.04 -4.66 -9.13
N TYR A 18 -6.31 -4.15 -7.92
CA TYR A 18 -5.32 -4.08 -6.84
C TYR A 18 -4.68 -5.45 -6.57
N ASP A 19 -5.51 -6.49 -6.45
CA ASP A 19 -5.08 -7.86 -6.19
C ASP A 19 -4.16 -8.42 -7.27
N ASP A 20 -4.43 -8.12 -8.54
CA ASP A 20 -3.60 -8.60 -9.65
C ASP A 20 -2.19 -8.03 -9.60
N VAL A 21 -2.07 -6.76 -9.23
CA VAL A 21 -0.79 -6.08 -9.11
C VAL A 21 -0.03 -6.59 -7.89
N VAL A 22 -0.71 -6.70 -6.75
CA VAL A 22 -0.12 -7.20 -5.52
C VAL A 22 0.41 -8.63 -5.69
N LYS A 23 -0.34 -9.53 -6.35
CA LYS A 23 0.13 -10.89 -6.67
C LYS A 23 1.36 -10.89 -7.58
N LYS A 24 1.42 -10.00 -8.57
CA LYS A 24 2.58 -9.88 -9.46
C LYS A 24 3.81 -9.34 -8.72
N VAL A 25 3.64 -8.34 -7.86
CA VAL A 25 4.72 -7.80 -7.02
C VAL A 25 5.24 -8.88 -6.06
N ALA A 26 4.35 -9.59 -5.37
CA ALA A 26 4.71 -10.69 -4.46
C ALA A 26 5.58 -11.75 -5.14
N ARG A 27 5.18 -12.19 -6.34
CA ARG A 27 5.96 -13.14 -7.15
C ARG A 27 7.35 -12.61 -7.53
N GLN A 28 7.46 -11.31 -7.80
CA GLN A 28 8.74 -10.70 -8.20
C GLN A 28 9.72 -10.56 -7.04
N ILE A 29 9.22 -10.27 -5.83
CA ILE A 29 10.04 -10.12 -4.63
C ILE A 29 10.20 -11.43 -3.84
N GLY A 30 9.56 -12.51 -4.29
CA GLY A 30 9.59 -13.81 -3.61
C GLY A 30 8.83 -13.83 -2.29
N LEU A 31 7.77 -13.03 -2.16
CA LEU A 31 6.92 -12.99 -0.97
C LEU A 31 5.78 -14.00 -1.11
N ASP A 32 5.65 -14.90 -0.13
CA ASP A 32 4.63 -15.95 -0.12
C ASP A 32 3.22 -15.41 0.10
N ASP A 33 3.09 -14.40 0.96
CA ASP A 33 1.82 -13.80 1.33
C ASP A 33 1.64 -12.42 0.65
N PRO A 34 0.88 -12.34 -0.45
CA PRO A 34 0.64 -11.09 -1.14
C PRO A 34 -0.15 -10.09 -0.29
N THR A 35 -0.92 -10.53 0.71
CA THR A 35 -1.73 -9.64 1.54
C THR A 35 -0.90 -8.72 2.43
N LYS A 36 0.40 -9.00 2.58
CA LYS A 36 1.36 -8.14 3.28
C LYS A 36 1.88 -6.99 2.42
N ILE A 37 1.52 -6.89 1.14
CA ILE A 37 1.93 -5.79 0.29
C ILE A 37 0.90 -4.67 0.35
N ARG A 38 1.35 -3.45 0.65
CA ARG A 38 0.55 -2.24 0.51
C ARG A 38 1.06 -1.39 -0.65
N LEU A 39 0.23 -1.19 -1.66
CA LEU A 39 0.49 -0.21 -2.74
C LEU A 39 0.09 1.20 -2.29
N THR A 40 0.88 2.20 -2.65
CA THR A 40 0.61 3.62 -2.38
C THR A 40 0.98 4.48 -3.59
N SER A 41 0.15 5.48 -3.89
CA SER A 41 0.56 6.61 -4.73
C SER A 41 1.41 7.56 -3.89
N HIS A 42 2.33 8.31 -4.51
CA HIS A 42 3.20 9.29 -3.83
C HIS A 42 2.45 10.02 -2.68
N ASN A 43 2.78 9.65 -1.43
CA ASN A 43 2.38 10.33 -0.19
C ASN A 43 0.90 10.31 0.26
N CYS A 44 0.02 9.45 -0.24
CA CYS A 44 -1.36 9.47 0.22
C CYS A 44 -1.66 8.43 1.33
N TYR A 45 -1.59 8.93 2.56
CA TYR A 45 -2.17 8.36 3.79
C TYR A 45 -3.72 8.32 3.75
N SER A 46 -4.33 8.42 2.57
CA SER A 46 -5.79 8.44 2.39
C SER A 46 -6.26 7.03 2.06
N GLN A 47 -6.93 6.45 3.04
CA GLN A 47 -7.59 5.17 3.00
C GLN A 47 -8.65 5.13 1.88
N GLY A 48 -8.59 4.08 1.05
CA GLY A 48 -9.66 3.73 0.12
C GLY A 48 -9.55 4.42 -1.24
N VAL A 49 -8.72 3.86 -2.12
CA VAL A 49 -8.83 4.14 -3.56
C VAL A 49 -9.63 2.99 -4.18
N GLU A 50 -10.78 3.31 -4.75
CA GLU A 50 -11.75 2.33 -5.28
C GLU A 50 -11.24 1.64 -6.55
N HIS A 51 -10.43 2.36 -7.35
CA HIS A 51 -9.79 1.84 -8.55
C HIS A 51 -8.30 2.15 -8.61
N LEU A 52 -7.50 1.14 -8.93
CA LEU A 52 -6.05 1.24 -9.10
C LEU A 52 -5.65 2.35 -10.10
N SER A 53 -6.48 2.61 -11.11
CA SER A 53 -6.31 3.70 -12.07
C SER A 53 -6.25 5.08 -11.43
N ASP A 54 -6.99 5.28 -10.35
CA ASP A 54 -7.06 6.57 -9.66
C ASP A 54 -5.79 6.82 -8.83
N MET A 55 -5.10 5.74 -8.42
CA MET A 55 -3.77 5.82 -7.80
C MET A 55 -2.67 6.25 -8.78
N LEU A 56 -2.93 6.14 -10.08
CA LEU A 56 -1.98 6.51 -11.13
C LEU A 56 -2.17 7.95 -11.62
N VAL A 57 -3.11 8.72 -11.09
CA VAL A 57 -3.34 10.12 -11.50
C VAL A 57 -2.65 11.07 -10.53
N HIS A 58 -1.69 11.86 -11.02
CA HIS A 58 -1.03 12.92 -10.26
C HIS A 58 -1.06 14.23 -11.06
N TYR A 59 -1.72 15.27 -10.55
CA TYR A 59 -1.79 16.61 -11.20
C TYR A 59 -2.14 16.57 -12.71
N ASN A 60 -3.24 15.93 -13.09
CA ASN A 60 -3.68 15.78 -14.49
C ASN A 60 -2.71 15.04 -15.44
N GLN A 61 -1.60 14.49 -14.93
CA GLN A 61 -0.70 13.60 -15.66
C GLN A 61 -0.76 12.21 -15.05
N MET A 62 -0.76 11.18 -15.91
CA MET A 62 -0.67 9.80 -15.46
C MET A 62 0.74 9.60 -14.89
N SER A 63 0.85 9.41 -13.59
CA SER A 63 2.11 8.99 -12.96
C SER A 63 2.23 7.48 -13.08
N ASP A 64 3.21 7.03 -13.86
CA ASP A 64 3.52 5.61 -14.06
C ASP A 64 4.33 5.01 -12.89
N ILE A 65 4.16 5.53 -11.65
CA ILE A 65 4.91 5.07 -10.47
C ILE A 65 3.94 4.84 -9.31
N LEU A 66 3.90 3.60 -8.83
CA LEU A 66 3.35 3.22 -7.53
C LEU A 66 4.48 2.74 -6.63
N TYR A 67 4.40 3.12 -5.37
CA TYR A 67 5.26 2.61 -4.32
C TYR A 67 4.62 1.39 -3.68
N TYR A 68 5.44 0.49 -3.19
CA TYR A 68 5.00 -0.62 -2.38
C TYR A 68 5.82 -0.69 -1.10
N GLU A 69 5.21 -1.21 -0.06
CA GLU A 69 5.89 -1.63 1.16
C GLU A 69 5.40 -3.03 1.55
N VAL A 70 6.24 -3.75 2.29
CA VAL A 70 5.92 -5.05 2.87
C VAL A 70 5.63 -4.83 4.35
N LEU A 71 4.43 -5.22 4.78
CA LEU A 71 3.95 -5.11 6.14
C LEU A 71 4.32 -6.35 6.96
N ASP A 72 4.44 -6.16 8.28
CA ASP A 72 4.65 -7.28 9.21
C ASP A 72 3.40 -8.17 9.36
N ILE A 73 2.22 -7.57 9.18
CA ILE A 73 0.91 -8.22 9.26
C ILE A 73 0.10 -8.00 7.96
N PRO A 74 -0.82 -8.90 7.60
CA PRO A 74 -1.71 -8.71 6.45
C PRO A 74 -2.44 -7.36 6.47
N LEU A 75 -2.57 -6.72 5.31
CA LEU A 75 -3.25 -5.44 5.16
C LEU A 75 -4.71 -5.45 5.67
N PRO A 76 -5.53 -6.51 5.45
CA PRO A 76 -6.88 -6.58 6.01
C PRO A 76 -6.90 -6.57 7.54
N GLU A 77 -5.90 -7.22 8.16
CA GLU A 77 -5.74 -7.18 9.61
C GLU A 77 -5.33 -5.77 10.05
N LEU A 78 -4.32 -5.18 9.38
CA LEU A 78 -3.85 -3.82 9.64
C LEU A 78 -5.00 -2.78 9.61
N GLN A 79 -5.91 -2.88 8.64
CA GLN A 79 -7.07 -2.01 8.48
C GLN A 79 -8.16 -2.23 9.54
N GLY A 80 -8.22 -3.42 10.14
CA GLY A 80 -9.15 -3.75 11.22
C GLY A 80 -8.68 -3.33 12.61
N PHE A 81 -7.44 -2.87 12.77
CA PHE A 81 -6.93 -2.45 14.07
C PHE A 81 -7.33 -1.02 14.42
N THR A 82 -8.04 -0.88 15.54
CA THR A 82 -8.25 0.42 16.20
C THR A 82 -7.02 0.78 17.01
N ILE A 83 -6.33 1.87 16.66
CA ILE A 83 -5.19 2.36 17.44
C ILE A 83 -5.71 2.96 18.76
N LEU A 84 -5.49 2.26 19.87
CA LEU A 84 -5.75 2.80 21.20
C LEU A 84 -4.54 3.64 21.65
N LYS A 85 -4.69 4.96 21.63
CA LYS A 85 -3.69 5.87 22.20
C LYS A 85 -3.83 5.87 23.72
N VAL A 86 -2.86 5.29 24.42
CA VAL A 86 -2.81 5.28 25.89
C VAL A 86 -1.74 6.25 26.38
N ALA A 87 -2.08 7.08 27.36
CA ALA A 87 -1.13 7.90 28.09
C ALA A 87 -0.80 7.21 29.42
N PHE A 88 0.48 6.96 29.67
CA PHE A 88 0.93 6.42 30.96
C PHE A 88 1.25 7.57 31.90
N HIS A 89 0.55 7.65 33.04
CA HIS A 89 0.89 8.59 34.09
C HIS A 89 1.82 7.89 35.08
N HIS A 90 3.09 8.27 35.10
CA HIS A 90 4.02 7.80 36.12
C HIS A 90 3.75 8.60 37.40
N SER A 91 3.22 7.93 38.43
CA SER A 91 3.10 8.55 39.75
C SER A 91 4.49 8.60 40.39
N THR A 92 5.17 9.74 40.28
CA THR A 92 6.35 10.01 41.08
C THR A 92 5.90 10.10 42.53
N LYS A 93 6.10 9.03 43.29
CA LYS A 93 6.15 9.14 44.74
C LYS A 93 7.39 9.94 45.07
N ASP A 94 7.22 11.24 45.29
CA ASP A 94 8.20 12.04 46.01
C ASP A 94 8.36 11.39 47.39
N ALA A 95 9.58 10.91 47.64
CA ALA A 95 9.99 10.23 48.86
C ALA A 95 10.16 11.21 50.02
#